data_AF-A0A165DIY0-F1
#
_entry.id   AF-A0A165DIY0-F1
#
_cell.length_a   1.000
_cell.length_b   1.000
_cell.length_c   1.000
_cell.angle_alpha   90.00
_cell.angle_beta   90.00
_cell.angle_gamma   90.00
#
_symmetry.space_group_name_H-M   'P 1'
#
loop_
_entity.id
_entity.type
_entity.pdbx_description
1 polymer ?
#
loop_
_entity_poly.entity_id
_entity_poly.type
_entity_poly.pdbx_seq_one_letter_code
_entity_poly.pdbx_strand_id
1 'polypeptide(L)'
;MSATFPLPSSLPPHESFKRTLRKNHLKQLREVEISRTHIPGTPLPLPPGAPSLYDQLVDWSKQASVQIAEAVASQAISSTTIGWNIGVLTLLESAAVYLRDNDTVFQAVAEARRRTNEADERALQLLADSQTEIKQIAALWGLEFEVICDLLTYSPEGRPFLSGPYAGVFWPKDTNKPFLGLAFKGTNGKNWKEVLVDLDFPMMKAKGKILWGSPLHRGFYQTMFVKFPGIGSAPLDLDYIKDMVDAFLQTYKVPEGITINLHSTGHSLGAAYATLCYSELMRLYNNAPTELKPEDDEHAELALFFSQLKERQFVLRDLYAFGCPRVGGVEDNISWAQNYKTALDNHMGQSWRIVNKGDPVTDVPPVIPFISTWNHIDNGYEINPPKALPTEIGTQPEVKFPPFDGSNHDPEKYFQNLYNASISGLKSTVPVEWVVADVEPPNDADLEKVEDAAALASA
;
A
#
# COMPACT_ATOMS: atom_id res chain seq x y z
N MET A 1 33.60 -6.57 31.41
CA MET A 1 32.49 -5.86 32.10
C MET A 1 31.61 -5.28 31.02
N SER A 2 30.46 -5.91 30.76
CA SER A 2 29.50 -5.45 29.74
C SER A 2 28.71 -4.30 30.36
N ALA A 3 28.85 -3.10 29.83
CA ALA A 3 28.09 -1.95 30.28
C ALA A 3 26.67 -2.05 29.72
N THR A 4 25.74 -2.51 30.55
CA THR A 4 24.30 -2.37 30.29
C THR A 4 23.94 -0.90 30.45
N PHE A 5 23.82 -0.19 29.32
CA PHE A 5 23.18 1.11 29.29
C PHE A 5 21.71 0.95 29.72
N PRO A 6 21.25 1.64 30.77
CA PRO A 6 19.84 1.62 31.13
C PRO A 6 19.04 2.32 30.02
N LEU A 7 18.14 1.56 29.38
CA LEU A 7 17.17 2.12 28.44
C LEU A 7 16.32 3.17 29.17
N PRO A 8 16.03 4.34 28.56
CA PRO A 8 15.15 5.34 29.15
C PRO A 8 13.76 4.77 29.43
N SER A 9 13.15 5.22 30.53
CA SER A 9 11.94 4.63 31.14
C SER A 9 10.65 4.75 30.31
N SER A 10 10.66 5.43 29.17
CA SER A 10 9.66 5.29 28.10
C SER A 10 10.20 5.83 26.77
N LEU A 11 9.90 5.16 25.66
CA LEU A 11 10.25 5.64 24.32
C LEU A 11 9.38 6.86 23.93
N PRO A 12 9.89 7.79 23.11
CA PRO A 12 9.06 8.83 22.50
C PRO A 12 7.86 8.22 21.77
N PRO A 13 6.70 8.92 21.70
CA PRO A 13 5.48 8.40 21.10
C PRO A 13 5.65 7.75 19.71
N HIS A 14 6.36 8.42 18.80
CA HIS A 14 6.61 7.93 17.45
C HIS A 14 7.47 6.66 17.43
N GLU A 15 8.48 6.57 18.30
CA GLU A 15 9.32 5.38 18.42
C GLU A 15 8.58 4.21 19.10
N SER A 16 7.67 4.52 20.04
CA SER A 16 6.77 3.52 20.60
C SER A 16 5.85 2.93 19.53
N PHE A 17 5.27 3.77 18.66
CA PHE A 17 4.44 3.32 17.55
C PHE A 17 5.21 2.37 16.62
N LYS A 18 6.38 2.81 16.12
CA LYS A 18 7.25 1.99 15.26
C LYS A 18 7.60 0.65 15.89
N ARG A 19 8.01 0.66 17.15
CA ARG A 19 8.40 -0.56 17.87
C ARG A 19 7.23 -1.52 18.04
N THR A 20 6.02 -1.02 18.26
CA THR A 20 4.81 -1.86 18.29
C THR A 20 4.54 -2.51 16.94
N LEU A 21 4.60 -1.75 15.84
CA LEU A 21 4.42 -2.31 14.50
C LEU A 21 5.44 -3.41 14.18
N ARG A 22 6.74 -3.14 14.42
CA ARG A 22 7.80 -4.13 14.19
C ARG A 22 7.63 -5.39 15.04
N LYS A 23 7.15 -5.27 16.28
CA LYS A 23 6.85 -6.44 17.12
C LYS A 23 5.69 -7.26 16.56
N ASN A 24 4.63 -6.62 16.09
CA ASN A 24 3.49 -7.30 15.47
C ASN A 24 3.92 -8.00 14.17
N HIS A 25 4.69 -7.32 13.33
CA HIS A 25 5.26 -7.88 12.12
C HIS A 25 6.18 -9.08 12.41
N LEU A 26 7.08 -8.94 13.39
CA LEU A 26 7.96 -10.03 13.81
C LEU A 26 7.17 -11.23 14.35
N LYS A 27 6.07 -11.00 15.07
CA LYS A 27 5.15 -12.07 15.52
C LYS A 27 4.54 -12.80 14.33
N GLN A 28 4.10 -12.08 13.29
CA GLN A 28 3.61 -12.70 12.04
C GLN A 28 4.67 -13.61 11.43
N LEU A 29 5.88 -13.06 11.20
CA LEU A 29 6.95 -13.76 10.51
C LEU A 29 7.47 -15.01 11.25
N ARG A 30 7.34 -15.07 12.58
CA ARG A 30 7.70 -16.27 13.36
C ARG A 30 6.82 -17.47 13.08
N GLU A 31 5.55 -17.23 12.75
CA GLU A 31 4.57 -18.28 12.49
C GLU A 31 4.64 -18.81 11.05
N VAL A 32 5.38 -18.12 10.17
CA VAL A 32 5.61 -18.55 8.79
C VAL A 32 6.74 -19.56 8.76
N GLU A 33 6.47 -20.81 8.34
CA GLU A 33 7.57 -21.69 7.91
C GLU A 33 8.10 -21.19 6.57
N ILE A 34 9.42 -21.12 6.43
CA ILE A 34 10.06 -20.63 5.20
C ILE A 34 10.99 -21.74 4.77
N SER A 35 10.63 -22.43 3.70
CA SER A 35 11.54 -23.39 3.07
C SER A 35 12.68 -22.61 2.43
N ARG A 36 13.92 -22.89 2.85
CA ARG A 36 15.16 -22.27 2.33
C ARG A 36 15.47 -22.66 0.87
N THR A 37 14.63 -23.44 0.21
CA THR A 37 14.99 -24.12 -1.04
C THR A 37 15.02 -23.23 -2.28
N HIS A 38 14.73 -21.93 -2.16
CA HIS A 38 14.96 -21.00 -3.27
C HIS A 38 15.10 -19.57 -2.77
N ILE A 39 16.29 -19.03 -2.93
CA ILE A 39 16.50 -17.58 -3.04
C ILE A 39 15.90 -17.22 -4.40
N PRO A 40 14.99 -16.22 -4.51
CA PRO A 40 14.53 -15.76 -5.81
C PRO A 40 15.76 -15.53 -6.70
N GLY A 41 15.69 -15.98 -7.95
CA GLY A 41 16.79 -15.76 -8.90
C GLY A 41 17.26 -14.32 -8.78
N THR A 42 18.56 -14.15 -8.57
CA THR A 42 19.20 -12.83 -8.44
C THR A 42 18.62 -11.96 -9.55
N PRO A 43 17.96 -10.83 -9.23
CA PRO A 43 17.39 -9.97 -10.26
C PRO A 43 18.47 -9.76 -11.30
N LEU A 44 18.12 -9.95 -12.59
CA LEU A 44 19.07 -9.79 -13.68
C LEU A 44 19.85 -8.50 -13.43
N PRO A 45 21.19 -8.56 -13.41
CA PRO A 45 22.00 -7.40 -13.09
C PRO A 45 21.55 -6.27 -14.00
N LEU A 46 21.27 -5.12 -13.40
CA LEU A 46 20.94 -3.92 -14.15
C LEU A 46 22.07 -3.68 -15.18
N PRO A 47 21.74 -3.18 -16.38
CA PRO A 47 22.77 -2.73 -17.32
C PRO A 47 23.74 -1.80 -16.58
N PRO A 48 25.06 -1.91 -16.81
CA PRO A 48 26.03 -1.03 -16.19
C PRO A 48 25.62 0.44 -16.37
N GLY A 49 25.43 1.16 -15.26
CA GLY A 49 25.04 2.57 -15.25
C GLY A 49 23.53 2.86 -15.26
N ALA A 50 22.64 1.85 -15.26
CA ALA A 50 21.22 2.11 -15.04
C ALA A 50 21.00 2.54 -13.57
N PRO A 51 20.26 3.63 -13.30
CA PRO A 51 20.04 4.13 -11.95
C PRO A 51 19.25 3.11 -11.13
N SER A 52 19.60 2.99 -9.84
CA SER A 52 18.81 2.16 -8.92
C SER A 52 17.39 2.74 -8.76
N LEU A 53 16.43 1.93 -8.30
CA LEU A 53 15.10 2.46 -7.98
C LEU A 53 15.18 3.54 -6.88
N TYR A 54 16.13 3.41 -5.95
CA TYR A 54 16.39 4.42 -4.92
C TYR A 54 16.77 5.75 -5.55
N ASP A 55 17.78 5.76 -6.44
CA ASP A 55 18.24 6.98 -7.12
C ASP A 55 17.11 7.62 -7.93
N GLN A 56 16.33 6.81 -8.65
CA GLN A 56 15.16 7.28 -9.39
C GLN A 56 14.13 7.94 -8.45
N LEU A 57 13.83 7.33 -7.30
CA LEU A 57 12.89 7.90 -6.34
C LEU A 57 13.42 9.19 -5.70
N VAL A 58 14.73 9.30 -5.46
CA VAL A 58 15.36 10.56 -5.02
C VAL A 58 15.13 11.66 -6.08
N ASP A 59 15.39 11.36 -7.35
CA ASP A 59 15.22 12.33 -8.44
C ASP A 59 13.75 12.72 -8.64
N TRP A 60 12.83 11.74 -8.60
CA TRP A 60 11.40 11.98 -8.68
C TRP A 60 10.90 12.83 -7.50
N SER A 61 11.41 12.58 -6.30
CA SER A 61 11.07 13.35 -5.09
C SER A 61 11.52 14.81 -5.22
N LYS A 62 12.73 15.05 -5.74
CA LYS A 62 13.23 16.40 -6.02
C LYS A 62 12.37 17.10 -7.07
N GLN A 63 12.10 16.42 -8.18
CA GLN A 63 11.30 16.94 -9.29
C GLN A 63 9.86 17.30 -8.87
N ALA A 64 9.26 16.48 -7.99
CA ALA A 64 7.88 16.62 -7.54
C ALA A 64 7.70 17.24 -6.15
N SER A 65 8.74 17.91 -5.63
CA SER A 65 8.76 18.46 -4.26
C SER A 65 7.55 19.35 -3.95
N VAL A 66 7.12 20.20 -4.89
CA VAL A 66 5.92 21.05 -4.73
C VAL A 66 4.65 20.21 -4.61
N GLN A 67 4.48 19.20 -5.48
CA GLN A 67 3.30 18.33 -5.45
C GLN A 67 3.23 17.50 -4.17
N ILE A 68 4.37 17.01 -3.70
CA ILE A 68 4.49 16.29 -2.43
C ILE A 68 4.10 17.19 -1.27
N ALA A 69 4.66 18.40 -1.19
CA ALA A 69 4.36 19.34 -0.11
C ALA A 69 2.87 19.71 -0.05
N GLU A 70 2.25 19.95 -1.21
CA GLU A 70 0.82 20.24 -1.30
C GLU A 70 -0.05 19.04 -0.90
N ALA A 71 0.30 17.83 -1.34
CA ALA A 71 -0.41 16.61 -0.98
C ALA A 71 -0.31 16.31 0.53
N VAL A 72 0.87 16.50 1.13
CA VAL A 72 1.07 16.36 2.58
C VAL A 72 0.27 17.43 3.34
N ALA A 73 0.30 18.68 2.86
CA ALA A 73 -0.45 19.78 3.48
C ALA A 73 -1.97 19.57 3.43
N SER A 74 -2.47 18.86 2.42
CA SER A 74 -3.87 18.45 2.27
C SER A 74 -4.19 17.09 2.93
N GLN A 75 -3.26 16.53 3.71
CA GLN A 75 -3.41 15.22 4.36
C GLN A 75 -3.73 14.07 3.38
N ALA A 76 -3.27 14.20 2.13
CA ALA A 76 -3.53 13.29 1.02
C ALA A 76 -5.03 13.05 0.72
N ILE A 77 -5.88 14.05 0.97
CA ILE A 77 -7.33 13.99 0.71
C ILE A 77 -7.70 14.80 -0.52
N SER A 78 -8.38 14.16 -1.48
CA SER A 78 -8.95 14.82 -2.64
C SER A 78 -10.35 15.35 -2.41
N SER A 79 -10.77 16.24 -3.31
CA SER A 79 -12.15 16.70 -3.42
C SER A 79 -12.96 15.71 -4.27
N THR A 80 -14.11 16.15 -4.79
CA THR A 80 -14.90 15.38 -5.78
C THR A 80 -14.20 15.20 -7.14
N THR A 81 -13.04 15.82 -7.33
CA THR A 81 -12.19 15.69 -8.52
C THR A 81 -10.84 15.11 -8.15
N ILE A 82 -10.24 14.36 -9.07
CA ILE A 82 -8.92 13.75 -8.87
C ILE A 82 -7.87 14.81 -8.48
N GLY A 83 -7.21 14.59 -7.35
CA GLY A 83 -6.11 15.44 -6.88
C GLY A 83 -4.80 14.94 -7.46
N TRP A 84 -4.34 15.51 -8.59
CA TRP A 84 -3.11 15.03 -9.26
C TRP A 84 -1.87 15.07 -8.37
N ASN A 85 -1.75 16.06 -7.48
CA ASN A 85 -0.62 16.16 -6.54
C ASN A 85 -0.65 15.01 -5.52
N ILE A 86 -1.84 14.63 -5.07
CA ILE A 86 -2.07 13.47 -4.21
C ILE A 86 -1.78 12.19 -4.99
N GLY A 87 -2.17 12.11 -6.26
CA GLY A 87 -1.81 11.03 -7.17
C GLY A 87 -0.30 10.86 -7.32
N VAL A 88 0.47 11.95 -7.33
CA VAL A 88 1.94 11.89 -7.33
C VAL A 88 2.47 11.33 -6.01
N LEU A 89 2.06 11.86 -4.87
CA LEU A 89 2.51 11.35 -3.56
C LEU A 89 2.19 9.86 -3.38
N THR A 90 0.96 9.46 -3.67
CA THR A 90 0.49 8.08 -3.50
C THR A 90 1.14 7.10 -4.47
N LEU A 91 1.50 7.53 -5.69
CA LEU A 91 2.35 6.73 -6.58
C LEU A 91 3.74 6.53 -5.97
N LEU A 92 4.35 7.60 -5.44
CA LEU A 92 5.67 7.53 -4.84
C LEU A 92 5.68 6.61 -3.61
N GLU A 93 4.66 6.69 -2.75
CA GLU A 93 4.46 5.73 -1.64
C GLU A 93 4.38 4.28 -2.15
N SER A 94 3.60 4.05 -3.22
CA SER A 94 3.45 2.74 -3.87
C SER A 94 4.75 2.21 -4.50
N ALA A 95 5.62 3.11 -4.97
CA ALA A 95 6.90 2.76 -5.55
C ALA A 95 7.97 2.54 -4.48
N ALA A 96 7.99 3.35 -3.41
CA ALA A 96 8.99 3.27 -2.35
C ALA A 96 8.94 1.94 -1.60
N VAL A 97 7.75 1.33 -1.43
CA VAL A 97 7.64 -0.02 -0.84
C VAL A 97 8.36 -1.12 -1.65
N TYR A 98 8.83 -0.86 -2.87
CA TYR A 98 9.69 -1.81 -3.58
C TYR A 98 11.15 -1.82 -3.11
N LEU A 99 11.59 -0.82 -2.34
CA LEU A 99 12.96 -0.69 -1.82
C LEU A 99 13.26 -1.58 -0.60
N ARG A 100 12.32 -2.42 -0.15
CA ARG A 100 12.56 -3.32 1.00
C ARG A 100 13.64 -4.34 0.66
N ASP A 101 14.68 -4.40 1.49
CA ASP A 101 15.70 -5.44 1.44
C ASP A 101 15.15 -6.76 2.00
N ASN A 102 14.74 -7.64 1.09
CA ASN A 102 14.16 -8.93 1.48
C ASN A 102 15.22 -9.87 2.09
N ASP A 103 16.50 -9.74 1.74
CA ASP A 103 17.58 -10.58 2.30
C ASP A 103 17.76 -10.28 3.78
N THR A 104 17.71 -9.00 4.16
CA THR A 104 17.72 -8.61 5.57
C THR A 104 16.44 -9.05 6.30
N VAL A 105 15.27 -9.05 5.64
CA VAL A 105 14.04 -9.65 6.23
C VAL A 105 14.24 -11.15 6.49
N PHE A 106 14.83 -11.91 5.55
CA PHE A 106 15.11 -13.33 5.75
C PHE A 106 16.04 -13.57 6.95
N GLN A 107 17.04 -12.72 7.13
CA GLN A 107 17.92 -12.76 8.30
C GLN A 107 17.14 -12.48 9.59
N ALA A 108 16.24 -11.50 9.58
CA ALA A 108 15.38 -11.19 10.72
C ALA A 108 14.53 -12.39 11.12
N VAL A 109 13.90 -13.08 10.16
CA VAL A 109 13.11 -14.30 10.45
C VAL A 109 14.00 -15.43 11.00
N ALA A 110 15.19 -15.61 10.44
CA ALA A 110 16.13 -16.62 10.94
C ALA A 110 16.55 -16.36 12.39
N GLU A 111 16.80 -15.10 12.76
CA GLU A 111 17.08 -14.72 14.15
C GLU A 111 15.87 -14.88 15.06
N ALA A 112 14.69 -14.44 14.63
CA ALA A 112 13.44 -14.55 15.40
C ALA A 112 13.12 -16.00 15.83
N ARG A 113 13.51 -16.98 15.01
CA ARG A 113 13.31 -18.41 15.26
C ARG A 113 14.19 -18.98 16.37
N ARG A 114 15.22 -18.26 16.82
CA ARG A 114 16.04 -18.67 17.96
C ARG A 114 15.28 -18.56 19.28
N ARG A 115 14.18 -17.79 19.33
CA ARG A 115 13.26 -17.67 20.48
C ARG A 115 13.96 -17.26 21.79
N THR A 116 14.86 -16.28 21.70
CA THR A 116 15.55 -15.67 22.85
C THR A 116 15.36 -14.15 22.79
N ASN A 117 15.35 -13.48 23.94
CA ASN A 117 15.17 -12.01 23.99
C ASN A 117 16.23 -11.27 23.17
N GLU A 118 17.49 -11.71 23.18
CA GLU A 118 18.57 -11.09 22.41
C GLU A 118 18.35 -11.25 20.88
N ALA A 119 17.93 -12.44 20.45
CA ALA A 119 17.60 -12.68 19.04
C ALA A 119 16.36 -11.92 18.59
N ASP A 120 15.39 -11.72 19.50
CA ASP A 120 14.21 -10.92 19.24
C ASP A 120 14.56 -9.45 18.99
N GLU A 121 15.40 -8.84 19.84
CA GLU A 121 15.89 -7.48 19.62
C GLU A 121 16.73 -7.38 18.35
N ARG A 122 17.57 -8.39 18.07
CA ARG A 122 18.34 -8.43 16.81
C ARG A 122 17.43 -8.53 15.59
N ALA A 123 16.37 -9.34 15.65
CA ALA A 123 15.41 -9.45 14.56
C ALA A 123 14.62 -8.15 14.37
N LEU A 124 14.25 -7.45 15.45
CA LEU A 124 13.63 -6.11 15.35
C LEU A 124 14.56 -5.09 14.70
N GLN A 125 15.87 -5.15 14.98
CA GLN A 125 16.86 -4.29 14.34
C GLN A 125 16.97 -4.61 12.85
N LEU A 126 17.11 -5.90 12.48
CA LEU A 126 17.15 -6.32 11.08
C LEU A 126 15.88 -5.91 10.31
N LEU A 127 14.70 -6.01 10.93
CA LEU A 127 13.46 -5.49 10.32
C LEU A 127 13.49 -3.96 10.15
N ALA A 128 14.15 -3.23 11.04
CA ALA A 128 14.30 -1.79 10.89
C ALA A 128 15.27 -1.45 9.73
N ASP A 129 16.39 -2.19 9.66
CA ASP A 129 17.45 -2.03 8.67
C ASP A 129 16.96 -2.37 7.26
N SER A 130 16.11 -3.38 7.11
CA SER A 130 15.55 -3.78 5.81
C SER A 130 14.65 -2.74 5.14
N GLN A 131 14.31 -1.68 5.88
CA GLN A 131 13.44 -0.58 5.45
C GLN A 131 14.20 0.75 5.35
N THR A 132 15.55 0.74 5.44
CA THR A 132 16.38 1.95 5.49
C THR A 132 16.14 2.86 4.31
N GLU A 133 16.20 2.33 3.09
CA GLU A 133 15.97 3.10 1.87
C GLU A 133 14.56 3.69 1.80
N ILE A 134 13.54 2.92 2.20
CA ILE A 134 12.15 3.41 2.25
C ILE A 134 12.03 4.58 3.23
N LYS A 135 12.65 4.47 4.41
CA LYS A 135 12.63 5.51 5.45
C LYS A 135 13.37 6.77 5.02
N GLN A 136 14.48 6.64 4.31
CA GLN A 136 15.20 7.77 3.73
C GLN A 136 14.34 8.51 2.71
N ILE A 137 13.69 7.78 1.80
CA ILE A 137 12.76 8.36 0.83
C ILE A 137 11.55 9.03 1.53
N ALA A 138 10.93 8.36 2.50
CA ALA A 138 9.82 8.94 3.28
C ALA A 138 10.23 10.25 3.99
N ALA A 139 11.45 10.31 4.51
CA ALA A 139 11.97 11.51 5.17
C ALA A 139 12.08 12.70 4.21
N LEU A 140 12.39 12.49 2.93
CA LEU A 140 12.38 13.55 1.90
C LEU A 140 10.99 14.19 1.73
N TRP A 141 9.93 13.48 2.09
CA TRP A 141 8.54 13.93 2.00
C TRP A 141 8.02 14.49 3.33
N GLY A 142 8.85 14.54 4.37
CA GLY A 142 8.43 14.89 5.72
C GLY A 142 7.61 13.79 6.41
N LEU A 143 7.71 12.55 5.93
CA LEU A 143 6.99 11.39 6.43
C LEU A 143 7.92 10.39 7.14
N GLU A 144 7.28 9.50 7.89
CA GLU A 144 7.85 8.32 8.52
C GLU A 144 7.26 7.07 7.87
N PHE A 145 7.94 5.93 7.96
CA PHE A 145 7.49 4.67 7.36
C PHE A 145 7.78 3.45 8.24
N GLU A 146 6.84 2.50 8.29
CA GLU A 146 7.05 1.14 8.77
C GLU A 146 6.22 0.10 8.00
N VAL A 147 6.74 -1.11 7.90
CA VAL A 147 5.97 -2.29 7.47
C VAL A 147 4.98 -2.72 8.55
N ILE A 148 3.76 -3.04 8.13
CA ILE A 148 2.66 -3.51 8.99
C ILE A 148 2.62 -5.04 9.02
N CYS A 149 2.54 -5.65 7.84
CA CYS A 149 2.44 -7.10 7.67
C CYS A 149 2.90 -7.53 6.27
N ASP A 150 3.35 -8.78 6.16
CA ASP A 150 3.53 -9.47 4.88
C ASP A 150 2.24 -10.19 4.50
N LEU A 151 1.81 -10.05 3.24
CA LEU A 151 0.63 -10.69 2.69
C LEU A 151 1.04 -12.08 2.18
N LEU A 152 0.80 -13.11 2.99
CA LEU A 152 1.24 -14.47 2.70
C LEU A 152 0.33 -15.09 1.64
N THR A 153 0.91 -15.59 0.55
CA THR A 153 0.14 -16.07 -0.62
C THR A 153 -0.14 -17.57 -0.61
N TYR A 154 0.60 -18.38 0.15
CA TYR A 154 0.47 -19.85 0.21
C TYR A 154 0.94 -20.44 1.55
N SER A 155 0.49 -21.67 1.86
CA SER A 155 1.13 -22.52 2.85
C SER A 155 2.63 -22.69 2.51
N PRO A 156 3.55 -22.68 3.49
CA PRO A 156 4.99 -22.91 3.34
C PRO A 156 5.40 -24.13 2.51
N GLU A 157 4.49 -25.07 2.31
CA GLU A 157 4.70 -26.28 1.54
C GLU A 157 4.50 -26.01 0.04
N GLY A 158 5.50 -25.40 -0.60
CA GLY A 158 5.68 -25.54 -2.05
C GLY A 158 6.05 -24.31 -2.85
N ARG A 159 6.02 -23.09 -2.28
CA ARG A 159 6.66 -21.92 -2.92
C ARG A 159 7.47 -21.08 -1.90
N PRO A 160 8.75 -20.77 -2.18
CA PRO A 160 9.73 -20.26 -1.21
C PRO A 160 9.84 -18.72 -1.11
N PHE A 161 8.87 -17.96 -1.63
CA PHE A 161 9.05 -16.50 -1.79
C PHE A 161 8.55 -15.69 -0.57
N LEU A 162 9.47 -15.14 0.23
CA LEU A 162 9.20 -13.98 1.11
C LEU A 162 9.38 -12.63 0.40
N SER A 163 9.72 -12.63 -0.88
CA SER A 163 9.57 -11.47 -1.76
C SER A 163 8.11 -11.35 -2.24
N GLY A 164 7.16 -11.59 -1.33
CA GLY A 164 5.74 -11.50 -1.58
C GLY A 164 5.20 -10.07 -1.45
N PRO A 165 3.89 -9.90 -1.66
CA PRO A 165 3.22 -8.65 -1.36
C PRO A 165 3.23 -8.37 0.15
N TYR A 166 3.21 -7.10 0.52
CA TYR A 166 3.16 -6.67 1.92
C TYR A 166 2.49 -5.30 2.02
N ALA A 167 2.08 -4.91 3.22
CA ALA A 167 1.53 -3.60 3.53
C ALA A 167 2.48 -2.79 4.42
N GLY A 168 2.69 -1.52 4.08
CA GLY A 168 3.39 -0.55 4.91
C GLY A 168 2.55 0.70 5.13
N VAL A 169 2.92 1.51 6.12
CA VAL A 169 2.24 2.76 6.45
C VAL A 169 3.20 3.93 6.43
N PHE A 170 2.81 5.01 5.75
CA PHE A 170 3.44 6.32 5.79
C PHE A 170 2.65 7.26 6.70
N TRP A 171 3.31 8.16 7.42
CA TRP A 171 2.62 9.19 8.22
C TRP A 171 3.51 10.41 8.48
N PRO A 172 2.95 11.63 8.64
CA PRO A 172 3.75 12.81 8.93
C PRO A 172 4.20 12.83 10.39
N LYS A 173 5.23 13.61 10.69
CA LYS A 173 5.60 13.93 12.09
C LYS A 173 4.68 14.99 12.72
N ASP A 174 4.03 15.81 11.89
CA ASP A 174 3.13 16.86 12.36
C ASP A 174 1.80 16.28 12.85
N THR A 175 1.58 16.38 14.16
CA THR A 175 0.37 15.90 14.83
C THR A 175 -0.85 16.81 14.61
N ASN A 176 -0.68 18.01 14.04
CA ASN A 176 -1.78 18.93 13.73
C ASN A 176 -2.45 18.61 12.40
N LYS A 177 -1.77 17.86 11.53
CA LYS A 177 -2.28 17.41 10.22
C LYS A 177 -2.04 15.91 10.03
N PRO A 178 -2.52 15.04 10.94
CA PRO A 178 -2.19 13.63 10.92
C PRO A 178 -2.90 12.92 9.76
N PHE A 179 -2.18 12.06 9.06
CA PHE A 179 -2.75 11.09 8.14
C PHE A 179 -1.92 9.82 8.12
N LEU A 180 -2.51 8.75 7.61
CA LEU A 180 -1.88 7.46 7.38
C LEU A 180 -2.02 7.11 5.89
N GLY A 181 -0.90 6.85 5.23
CA GLY A 181 -0.85 6.32 3.88
C GLY A 181 -0.57 4.84 3.88
N LEU A 182 -1.60 4.02 3.70
CA LEU A 182 -1.47 2.57 3.62
C LEU A 182 -1.04 2.15 2.21
N ALA A 183 0.21 1.75 2.05
CA ALA A 183 0.79 1.39 0.77
C ALA A 183 1.02 -0.12 0.66
N PHE A 184 0.58 -0.71 -0.45
CA PHE A 184 0.72 -2.12 -0.75
C PHE A 184 1.76 -2.36 -1.84
N LYS A 185 2.74 -3.22 -1.53
CA LYS A 185 3.72 -3.68 -2.52
C LYS A 185 3.09 -4.74 -3.43
N GLY A 186 3.30 -4.61 -4.74
CA GLY A 186 2.99 -5.64 -5.72
C GLY A 186 4.18 -6.57 -6.05
N THR A 187 4.00 -7.43 -7.05
CA THR A 187 5.12 -8.23 -7.60
C THR A 187 6.13 -7.30 -8.27
N ASN A 188 7.41 -7.68 -8.26
CA ASN A 188 8.47 -6.93 -8.92
C ASN A 188 8.10 -6.69 -10.40
N GLY A 189 8.12 -5.42 -10.83
CA GLY A 189 7.75 -4.98 -12.18
C GLY A 189 8.59 -5.58 -13.30
N LYS A 190 9.67 -6.32 -13.01
CA LYS A 190 10.41 -7.11 -14.02
C LYS A 190 9.82 -8.50 -14.29
N ASN A 191 9.00 -9.01 -13.37
CA ASN A 191 8.40 -10.35 -13.43
C ASN A 191 6.90 -10.32 -13.76
N TRP A 192 6.34 -9.15 -14.14
CA TRP A 192 4.92 -9.03 -14.51
C TRP A 192 4.52 -9.97 -15.66
N LYS A 193 5.46 -10.30 -16.56
CA LYS A 193 5.25 -11.26 -17.64
C LYS A 193 5.02 -12.68 -17.10
N GLU A 194 5.75 -13.08 -16.06
CA GLU A 194 5.54 -14.37 -15.40
C GLU A 194 4.17 -14.40 -14.72
N VAL A 195 3.77 -13.30 -14.07
CA VAL A 195 2.43 -13.15 -13.49
C VAL A 195 1.36 -13.32 -14.58
N LEU A 196 1.44 -12.61 -15.71
CA LEU A 196 0.45 -12.73 -16.80
C LEU A 196 0.39 -14.11 -17.46
N VAL A 197 1.51 -14.82 -17.52
CA VAL A 197 1.60 -16.14 -18.17
C VAL A 197 1.17 -17.27 -17.23
N ASP A 198 1.38 -17.12 -15.92
CA ASP A 198 0.98 -18.08 -14.88
C ASP A 198 -0.46 -17.87 -14.37
N LEU A 199 -1.14 -16.81 -14.79
CA LEU A 199 -2.49 -16.47 -14.37
C LEU A 199 -3.53 -17.42 -14.98
N ASP A 200 -3.76 -18.54 -14.28
CA ASP A 200 -5.12 -19.01 -14.13
C ASP A 200 -5.90 -17.89 -13.43
N PHE A 201 -7.10 -17.55 -13.92
CA PHE A 201 -7.94 -16.49 -13.37
C PHE A 201 -9.15 -17.07 -12.63
N PRO A 202 -8.97 -17.96 -11.64
CA PRO A 202 -10.10 -18.56 -10.97
C PRO A 202 -10.84 -17.48 -10.19
N MET A 203 -12.15 -17.43 -10.42
CA MET A 203 -13.07 -16.64 -9.63
C MET A 203 -13.52 -17.46 -8.42
N MET A 204 -13.72 -16.79 -7.29
CA MET A 204 -14.34 -17.39 -6.12
C MET A 204 -15.25 -16.38 -5.43
N LYS A 205 -16.32 -16.87 -4.78
CA LYS A 205 -17.13 -16.03 -3.92
C LYS A 205 -16.45 -15.79 -2.59
N ALA A 206 -16.47 -14.54 -2.14
CA ALA A 206 -16.05 -14.19 -0.79
C ALA A 206 -16.92 -14.92 0.24
N LYS A 207 -16.31 -15.29 1.37
CA LYS A 207 -16.97 -16.03 2.44
C LYS A 207 -17.83 -15.08 3.27
N GLY A 208 -19.08 -15.49 3.53
CA GLY A 208 -19.99 -14.74 4.39
C GLY A 208 -20.24 -13.33 3.88
N LYS A 209 -20.03 -12.32 4.74
CA LYS A 209 -20.27 -10.91 4.44
C LYS A 209 -19.01 -10.16 3.97
N ILE A 210 -17.83 -10.78 4.01
CA ILE A 210 -16.58 -10.19 3.54
C ILE A 210 -16.77 -9.74 2.09
N LEU A 211 -16.44 -8.50 1.78
CA LEU A 211 -16.60 -7.93 0.44
C LEU A 211 -18.00 -8.19 -0.16
N TRP A 212 -19.02 -8.12 0.69
CA TRP A 212 -20.43 -8.35 0.34
C TRP A 212 -20.73 -9.74 -0.23
N GLY A 213 -19.91 -10.75 0.05
CA GLY A 213 -20.05 -12.09 -0.52
C GLY A 213 -19.82 -12.12 -2.05
N SER A 214 -19.12 -11.12 -2.57
CA SER A 214 -18.99 -10.91 -4.01
C SER A 214 -18.02 -11.89 -4.68
N PRO A 215 -18.16 -12.13 -5.99
CA PRO A 215 -17.20 -12.91 -6.77
C PRO A 215 -15.90 -12.12 -7.05
N LEU A 216 -14.78 -12.73 -6.74
CA LEU A 216 -13.45 -12.11 -6.70
C LEU A 216 -12.39 -13.00 -7.34
N HIS A 217 -11.27 -12.40 -7.73
CA HIS A 217 -10.08 -13.13 -8.13
C HIS A 217 -9.54 -13.93 -6.94
N ARG A 218 -9.52 -15.25 -7.06
CA ARG A 218 -9.16 -16.17 -5.98
C ARG A 218 -7.78 -15.88 -5.40
N GLY A 219 -6.79 -15.60 -6.25
CA GLY A 219 -5.43 -15.30 -5.78
C GLY A 219 -5.39 -14.07 -4.87
N PHE A 220 -6.11 -13.01 -5.23
CA PHE A 220 -6.11 -11.78 -4.44
C PHE A 220 -6.92 -11.96 -3.15
N TYR A 221 -8.09 -12.59 -3.24
CA TYR A 221 -8.95 -12.84 -2.09
C TYR A 221 -8.29 -13.76 -1.06
N GLN A 222 -7.73 -14.90 -1.49
CA GLN A 222 -7.15 -15.88 -0.58
C GLN A 222 -5.95 -15.32 0.18
N THR A 223 -5.13 -14.50 -0.48
CA THR A 223 -3.96 -13.87 0.16
C THR A 223 -4.39 -13.04 1.37
N MET A 224 -5.43 -12.23 1.24
CA MET A 224 -5.79 -11.24 2.26
C MET A 224 -6.82 -11.70 3.30
N PHE A 225 -7.77 -12.55 2.91
CA PHE A 225 -8.99 -12.80 3.69
C PHE A 225 -9.15 -14.27 4.11
N VAL A 226 -8.17 -15.13 3.83
CA VAL A 226 -8.24 -16.55 4.16
C VAL A 226 -7.04 -16.95 5.03
N LYS A 227 -7.32 -17.62 6.15
CA LYS A 227 -6.27 -18.26 6.95
C LYS A 227 -5.73 -19.48 6.21
N PHE A 228 -4.44 -19.52 5.96
CA PHE A 228 -3.81 -20.67 5.30
C PHE A 228 -3.66 -21.84 6.28
N PRO A 229 -4.09 -23.07 5.90
CA PRO A 229 -3.79 -24.27 6.67
C PRO A 229 -2.27 -24.44 6.80
N GLY A 230 -1.76 -24.54 8.04
CA GLY A 230 -0.33 -24.71 8.32
C GLY A 230 0.38 -23.48 8.91
N ILE A 231 -0.20 -22.28 8.81
CA ILE A 231 0.36 -21.03 9.40
C ILE A 231 -0.25 -20.76 10.79
N GLY A 232 -0.46 -21.82 11.57
CA GLY A 232 -0.94 -21.75 12.96
C GLY A 232 -2.24 -20.95 13.14
N SER A 233 -2.36 -20.30 14.31
CA SER A 233 -3.45 -19.39 14.68
C SER A 233 -3.18 -17.93 14.26
N ALA A 234 -2.44 -17.72 13.16
CA ALA A 234 -2.07 -16.36 12.73
C ALA A 234 -3.32 -15.49 12.51
N PRO A 235 -3.29 -14.21 12.91
CA PRO A 235 -4.33 -13.24 12.57
C PRO A 235 -4.48 -13.09 11.05
N LEU A 236 -5.64 -12.61 10.60
CA LEU A 236 -5.85 -12.18 9.22
C LEU A 236 -5.11 -10.87 8.96
N ASP A 237 -4.82 -10.55 7.70
CA ASP A 237 -4.06 -9.33 7.36
C ASP A 237 -4.78 -8.04 7.81
N LEU A 238 -6.12 -8.04 7.81
CA LEU A 238 -6.93 -6.95 8.35
C LEU A 238 -6.76 -6.75 9.85
N ASP A 239 -6.44 -7.81 10.60
CA ASP A 239 -6.17 -7.70 12.04
C ASP A 239 -4.90 -6.87 12.28
N TYR A 240 -3.88 -7.02 11.43
CA TYR A 240 -2.67 -6.21 11.49
C TYR A 240 -2.94 -4.74 11.14
N ILE A 241 -3.84 -4.47 10.19
CA ILE A 241 -4.26 -3.10 9.87
C ILE A 241 -5.05 -2.50 11.04
N LYS A 242 -5.97 -3.26 11.64
CA LYS A 242 -6.66 -2.85 12.88
C LYS A 242 -5.64 -2.53 13.99
N ASP A 243 -4.69 -3.43 14.23
CA ASP A 243 -3.70 -3.26 15.28
C ASP A 243 -2.77 -2.07 15.02
N MET A 244 -2.47 -1.78 13.75
CA MET A 244 -1.78 -0.56 13.35
C MET A 244 -2.59 0.69 13.71
N VAL A 245 -3.88 0.73 13.34
CA VAL A 245 -4.75 1.87 13.66
C VAL A 245 -4.87 2.05 15.17
N ASP A 246 -5.07 0.97 15.92
CA ASP A 246 -5.20 1.06 17.37
C ASP A 246 -3.88 1.50 18.05
N ALA A 247 -2.74 0.97 17.60
CA ALA A 247 -1.43 1.42 18.06
C ALA A 247 -1.20 2.90 17.76
N PHE A 248 -1.60 3.38 16.58
CA PHE A 248 -1.50 4.79 16.23
C PHE A 248 -2.35 5.64 17.18
N LEU A 249 -3.63 5.29 17.37
CA LEU A 249 -4.54 6.04 18.24
C LEU A 249 -4.09 6.06 19.71
N GLN A 250 -3.40 5.02 20.19
CA GLN A 250 -2.89 4.95 21.56
C GLN A 250 -1.59 5.73 21.76
N THR A 251 -0.71 5.75 20.76
CA THR A 251 0.64 6.32 20.88
C THR A 251 0.72 7.72 20.32
N TYR A 252 0.09 7.97 19.18
CA TYR A 252 0.11 9.22 18.45
C TYR A 252 -1.01 10.12 18.96
N LYS A 253 -0.71 10.91 20.00
CA LYS A 253 -1.68 11.80 20.67
C LYS A 253 -2.08 12.96 19.75
N VAL A 254 -3.14 12.76 18.98
CA VAL A 254 -3.73 13.78 18.13
C VAL A 254 -4.56 14.75 18.98
N PRO A 255 -4.45 16.08 18.76
CA PRO A 255 -5.26 17.06 19.48
C PRO A 255 -6.76 16.82 19.28
N GLU A 256 -7.54 17.11 20.32
CA GLU A 256 -9.00 16.99 20.25
C GLU A 256 -9.55 17.87 19.12
N GLY A 257 -10.36 17.26 18.26
CA GLY A 257 -11.04 17.94 17.15
C GLY A 257 -10.32 17.77 15.82
N ILE A 258 -9.10 17.22 15.82
CA ILE A 258 -8.32 16.96 14.62
C ILE A 258 -8.64 15.56 14.09
N THR A 259 -8.96 15.49 12.79
CA THR A 259 -9.25 14.22 12.13
C THR A 259 -7.96 13.56 11.63
N ILE A 260 -7.83 12.27 11.91
CA ILE A 260 -6.82 11.38 11.34
C ILE A 260 -7.39 10.78 10.07
N ASN A 261 -6.76 11.07 8.94
CA ASN A 261 -7.20 10.57 7.65
C ASN A 261 -6.42 9.33 7.25
N LEU A 262 -7.08 8.34 6.67
CA LEU A 262 -6.45 7.14 6.13
C LEU A 262 -6.70 7.07 4.63
N HIS A 263 -5.64 7.08 3.83
CA HIS A 263 -5.71 6.73 2.41
C HIS A 263 -5.03 5.39 2.16
N SER A 264 -5.39 4.76 1.04
CA SER A 264 -4.84 3.49 0.58
C SER A 264 -4.25 3.65 -0.81
N THR A 265 -3.13 2.99 -1.09
CA THR A 265 -2.50 3.04 -2.39
C THR A 265 -1.71 1.77 -2.73
N GLY A 266 -1.49 1.57 -4.02
CA GLY A 266 -0.65 0.51 -4.53
C GLY A 266 -0.47 0.62 -6.04
N HIS A 267 0.58 -0.01 -6.55
CA HIS A 267 0.86 -0.18 -7.97
C HIS A 267 0.82 -1.65 -8.36
N SER A 268 0.38 -1.96 -9.57
CA SER A 268 0.35 -3.34 -10.10
C SER A 268 -0.49 -4.28 -9.22
N LEU A 269 0.06 -5.43 -8.84
CA LEU A 269 -0.54 -6.35 -7.86
C LEU A 269 -0.82 -5.64 -6.52
N GLY A 270 0.02 -4.69 -6.10
CA GLY A 270 -0.21 -3.89 -4.90
C GLY A 270 -1.49 -3.06 -5.00
N ALA A 271 -1.81 -2.55 -6.19
CA ALA A 271 -3.06 -1.83 -6.44
C ALA A 271 -4.30 -2.74 -6.27
N ALA A 272 -4.18 -4.03 -6.62
CA ALA A 272 -5.24 -5.01 -6.40
C ALA A 272 -5.51 -5.21 -4.90
N TYR A 273 -4.46 -5.39 -4.10
CA TYR A 273 -4.57 -5.52 -2.65
C TYR A 273 -5.08 -4.24 -1.99
N ALA A 274 -4.57 -3.08 -2.40
CA ALA A 274 -5.06 -1.79 -1.93
C ALA A 274 -6.56 -1.62 -2.18
N THR A 275 -7.03 -2.04 -3.37
CA THR A 275 -8.44 -1.96 -3.77
C THR A 275 -9.32 -2.89 -2.96
N LEU A 276 -8.93 -4.15 -2.77
CA LEU A 276 -9.70 -5.09 -1.95
C LEU A 276 -9.68 -4.72 -0.47
N CYS A 277 -8.54 -4.27 0.05
CA CYS A 277 -8.42 -3.78 1.43
C CYS A 277 -9.36 -2.61 1.65
N TYR A 278 -9.29 -1.61 0.78
CA TYR A 278 -10.12 -0.43 0.87
C TYR A 278 -11.60 -0.76 0.75
N SER A 279 -11.97 -1.71 -0.12
CA SER A 279 -13.35 -2.20 -0.24
C SER A 279 -13.89 -2.76 1.07
N GLU A 280 -13.11 -3.61 1.75
CA GLU A 280 -13.52 -4.21 3.01
C GLU A 280 -13.50 -3.19 4.14
N LEU A 281 -12.48 -2.34 4.24
CA LEU A 281 -12.44 -1.26 5.22
C LEU A 281 -13.64 -0.33 5.06
N MET A 282 -14.03 0.02 3.83
CA MET A 282 -15.21 0.82 3.55
C MET A 282 -16.49 0.10 3.98
N ARG A 283 -16.63 -1.21 3.69
CA ARG A 283 -17.75 -2.02 4.17
C ARG A 283 -17.85 -1.99 5.70
N LEU A 284 -16.74 -2.20 6.39
CA LEU A 284 -16.68 -2.23 7.86
C LEU A 284 -16.92 -0.83 8.47
N TYR A 285 -16.44 0.24 7.82
CA TYR A 285 -16.57 1.62 8.27
C TYR A 285 -17.97 2.21 8.04
N ASN A 286 -18.63 1.83 6.94
CA ASN A 286 -19.95 2.35 6.59
C ASN A 286 -21.10 1.63 7.33
N ASN A 287 -20.95 0.34 7.63
CA ASN A 287 -22.00 -0.45 8.27
C ASN A 287 -21.98 -0.27 9.80
N ALA A 288 -23.14 0.04 10.39
CA ALA A 288 -23.31 0.09 11.84
C ALA A 288 -23.30 -1.34 12.44
N PRO A 289 -22.76 -1.55 13.65
CA PRO A 289 -22.63 -2.87 14.26
C PRO A 289 -23.99 -3.52 14.61
N THR A 290 -25.10 -2.79 14.54
CA THR A 290 -26.44 -3.25 14.93
C THR A 290 -27.04 -4.37 14.06
N GLU A 291 -26.41 -4.73 12.92
CA GLU A 291 -26.86 -5.82 12.04
C GLU A 291 -25.96 -7.07 12.05
N LEU A 292 -24.90 -7.08 12.88
CA LEU A 292 -23.91 -8.15 12.91
C LEU A 292 -23.95 -8.85 14.26
N LYS A 293 -24.55 -10.04 14.28
CA LYS A 293 -24.35 -10.96 15.38
C LYS A 293 -22.95 -11.59 15.24
N PRO A 294 -22.13 -11.66 16.31
CA PRO A 294 -20.78 -12.24 16.26
C PRO A 294 -20.72 -13.66 15.70
N GLU A 295 -21.80 -14.44 15.87
CA GLU A 295 -21.93 -15.78 15.33
C GLU A 295 -22.09 -15.86 13.80
N ASP A 296 -22.45 -14.74 13.13
CA ASP A 296 -22.79 -14.71 11.71
C ASP A 296 -21.69 -14.09 10.81
N ASP A 297 -20.62 -13.51 11.40
CA ASP A 297 -19.54 -12.85 10.65
C ASP A 297 -18.18 -13.08 11.32
N GLU A 298 -17.24 -13.72 10.61
CA GLU A 298 -15.86 -13.95 11.08
C GLU A 298 -15.10 -12.63 11.34
N HIS A 299 -15.61 -11.51 10.83
CA HIS A 299 -15.08 -10.16 11.04
C HIS A 299 -15.92 -9.31 12.00
N ALA A 300 -16.79 -9.89 12.84
CA ALA A 300 -17.65 -9.10 13.73
C ALA A 300 -16.88 -8.16 14.67
N GLU A 301 -15.73 -8.60 15.21
CA GLU A 301 -14.85 -7.75 16.03
C GLU A 301 -14.23 -6.61 15.22
N LEU A 302 -13.81 -6.88 13.98
CA LEU A 302 -13.30 -5.85 13.06
C LEU A 302 -14.41 -4.84 12.72
N ALA A 303 -15.62 -5.30 12.45
CA ALA A 303 -16.77 -4.44 12.16
C ALA A 303 -17.09 -3.52 13.34
N LEU A 304 -17.09 -4.06 14.56
CA LEU A 304 -17.27 -3.25 15.76
C LEU A 304 -16.16 -2.21 15.92
N PHE A 305 -14.90 -2.60 15.73
CA PHE A 305 -13.76 -1.68 15.82
C PHE A 305 -13.84 -0.55 14.77
N PHE A 306 -13.99 -0.90 13.50
CA PHE A 306 -13.97 0.06 12.38
C PHE A 306 -15.20 0.98 12.38
N SER A 307 -16.36 0.51 12.83
CA SER A 307 -17.54 1.36 12.95
C SER A 307 -17.40 2.43 14.05
N GLN A 308 -16.62 2.15 15.11
CA GLN A 308 -16.32 3.09 16.19
C GLN A 308 -15.25 4.12 15.83
N LEU A 309 -14.51 3.95 14.73
CA LEU A 309 -13.45 4.88 14.33
C LEU A 309 -13.96 6.31 14.06
N LYS A 310 -15.23 6.45 13.63
CA LYS A 310 -15.89 7.75 13.47
C LYS A 310 -15.89 8.55 14.77
N GLU A 311 -16.11 7.90 15.91
CA GLU A 311 -16.12 8.51 17.24
C GLU A 311 -14.71 8.86 17.73
N ARG A 312 -13.68 8.18 17.17
CA ARG A 312 -12.26 8.37 17.50
C ARG A 312 -11.54 9.33 16.54
N GLN A 313 -12.30 10.15 15.80
CA GLN A 313 -11.77 11.14 14.85
C GLN A 313 -10.93 10.51 13.72
N PHE A 314 -11.14 9.22 13.43
CA PHE A 314 -10.43 8.51 12.38
C PHE A 314 -11.36 8.31 11.18
N VAL A 315 -10.92 8.76 10.01
CA VAL A 315 -11.72 8.77 8.79
C VAL A 315 -11.00 8.06 7.67
N LEU A 316 -11.62 6.99 7.16
CA LEU A 316 -11.22 6.38 5.89
C LEU A 316 -11.54 7.38 4.77
N ARG A 317 -10.51 7.72 4.00
CA ARG A 317 -10.53 8.70 2.90
C ARG A 317 -10.27 7.98 1.60
N ASP A 318 -9.19 8.26 0.90
CA ASP A 318 -9.13 7.97 -0.52
C ASP A 318 -8.40 6.68 -0.86
N LEU A 319 -8.73 6.11 -2.03
CA LEU A 319 -7.96 5.06 -2.69
C LEU A 319 -7.35 5.61 -3.97
N TYR A 320 -6.03 5.45 -4.13
CA TYR A 320 -5.30 5.71 -5.37
C TYR A 320 -4.64 4.41 -5.86
N ALA A 321 -5.17 3.83 -6.94
CA ALA A 321 -4.74 2.54 -7.48
C ALA A 321 -4.11 2.72 -8.87
N PHE A 322 -2.84 2.34 -9.02
CA PHE A 322 -2.08 2.54 -10.27
C PHE A 322 -1.86 1.22 -11.01
N GLY A 323 -2.27 1.15 -12.28
CA GLY A 323 -2.06 -0.05 -13.09
C GLY A 323 -2.75 -1.28 -12.51
N CYS A 324 -3.89 -1.07 -11.86
CA CYS A 324 -4.61 -2.12 -11.15
C CYS A 324 -5.21 -3.13 -12.14
N PRO A 325 -5.01 -4.45 -11.95
CA PRO A 325 -5.79 -5.46 -12.65
C PRO A 325 -7.24 -5.46 -12.16
N ARG A 326 -8.15 -6.12 -12.89
CA ARG A 326 -9.51 -6.36 -12.39
C ARG A 326 -9.44 -7.35 -11.23
N VAL A 327 -10.12 -7.03 -10.13
CA VAL A 327 -10.06 -7.84 -8.90
C VAL A 327 -11.35 -8.57 -8.59
N GLY A 328 -12.46 -8.16 -9.21
CA GLY A 328 -13.78 -8.71 -8.99
C GLY A 328 -14.58 -8.82 -10.28
N GLY A 329 -15.58 -9.70 -10.23
CA GLY A 329 -16.42 -9.98 -11.38
C GLY A 329 -17.91 -9.91 -11.08
N VAL A 330 -18.68 -10.58 -11.94
CA VAL A 330 -20.13 -10.75 -11.82
C VAL A 330 -20.48 -12.22 -11.90
N GLU A 331 -21.17 -12.74 -10.90
CA GLU A 331 -21.63 -14.14 -10.83
C GLU A 331 -22.97 -14.16 -10.10
N ASP A 332 -23.95 -14.92 -10.61
CA ASP A 332 -25.30 -15.03 -10.02
C ASP A 332 -25.97 -13.67 -9.71
N ASN A 333 -25.82 -12.70 -10.62
CA ASN A 333 -26.29 -11.31 -10.48
C ASN A 333 -25.64 -10.52 -9.32
N ILE A 334 -24.59 -11.03 -8.70
CA ILE A 334 -23.80 -10.32 -7.69
C ILE A 334 -22.59 -9.73 -8.39
N SER A 335 -22.47 -8.40 -8.38
CA SER A 335 -21.33 -7.67 -8.93
C SER A 335 -20.55 -7.00 -7.81
N TRP A 336 -19.27 -7.38 -7.68
CA TRP A 336 -18.38 -6.75 -6.70
C TRP A 336 -18.25 -5.24 -6.95
N ALA A 337 -18.02 -4.84 -8.21
CA ALA A 337 -17.83 -3.44 -8.56
C ALA A 337 -19.11 -2.60 -8.33
N GLN A 338 -20.30 -3.17 -8.54
CA GLN A 338 -21.56 -2.51 -8.22
C GLN A 338 -21.75 -2.33 -6.71
N ASN A 339 -21.43 -3.35 -5.91
CA ASN A 339 -21.50 -3.26 -4.45
C ASN A 339 -20.50 -2.22 -3.92
N TYR A 340 -19.29 -2.22 -4.46
CA TYR A 340 -18.27 -1.21 -4.16
C TYR A 340 -18.77 0.19 -4.46
N LYS A 341 -19.34 0.41 -5.66
CA LYS A 341 -19.90 1.70 -6.06
C LYS A 341 -20.98 2.17 -5.08
N THR A 342 -21.94 1.32 -4.74
CA THR A 342 -23.02 1.65 -3.80
C THR A 342 -22.45 2.04 -2.42
N ALA A 343 -21.41 1.35 -1.96
CA ALA A 343 -20.76 1.68 -0.71
C ALA A 343 -19.98 3.01 -0.80
N LEU A 344 -19.29 3.27 -1.91
CA LEU A 344 -18.53 4.50 -2.14
C LEU A 344 -19.44 5.72 -2.26
N ASP A 345 -20.61 5.60 -2.89
CA ASP A 345 -21.60 6.69 -3.03
C ASP A 345 -22.11 7.21 -1.67
N ASN A 346 -21.95 6.42 -0.60
CA ASN A 346 -22.30 6.79 0.78
C ASN A 346 -21.07 7.02 1.67
N HIS A 347 -19.88 7.07 1.07
CA HIS A 347 -18.60 7.22 1.77
C HIS A 347 -18.04 8.64 1.64
N MET A 348 -17.23 9.07 2.62
CA MET A 348 -16.62 10.41 2.61
C MET A 348 -15.38 10.51 1.71
N GLY A 349 -14.73 9.37 1.44
CA GLY A 349 -13.55 9.28 0.60
C GLY A 349 -13.87 9.10 -0.88
N GLN A 350 -12.83 9.21 -1.70
CA GLN A 350 -12.88 8.96 -3.14
C GLN A 350 -12.06 7.73 -3.53
N SER A 351 -12.32 7.19 -4.71
CA SER A 351 -11.52 6.11 -5.28
C SER A 351 -11.13 6.47 -6.70
N TRP A 352 -9.85 6.35 -7.01
CA TRP A 352 -9.26 6.72 -8.29
C TRP A 352 -8.46 5.55 -8.85
N ARG A 353 -8.85 5.07 -10.03
CA ARG A 353 -8.11 4.06 -10.77
C ARG A 353 -7.33 4.73 -11.89
N ILE A 354 -6.01 4.74 -11.79
CA ILE A 354 -5.14 5.50 -12.66
C ILE A 354 -4.38 4.55 -13.58
N VAL A 355 -4.46 4.78 -14.89
CA VAL A 355 -3.90 3.88 -15.90
C VAL A 355 -3.07 4.62 -16.94
N ASN A 356 -1.94 4.05 -17.34
CA ASN A 356 -1.28 4.46 -18.58
C ASN A 356 -2.04 3.87 -19.77
N LYS A 357 -2.08 4.63 -20.87
CA LYS A 357 -2.59 4.11 -22.14
C LYS A 357 -1.79 2.89 -22.57
N GLY A 358 -2.49 1.77 -22.82
CA GLY A 358 -1.85 0.53 -23.26
C GLY A 358 -1.06 -0.18 -22.16
N ASP A 359 -1.36 0.07 -20.89
CA ASP A 359 -0.88 -0.77 -19.80
C ASP A 359 -1.58 -2.15 -19.84
N PRO A 360 -0.86 -3.24 -20.14
CA PRO A 360 -1.44 -4.57 -20.28
C PRO A 360 -2.02 -5.14 -18.98
N VAL A 361 -1.54 -4.70 -17.81
CA VAL A 361 -2.01 -5.24 -16.52
C VAL A 361 -3.44 -4.81 -16.24
N THR A 362 -3.82 -3.62 -16.72
CA THR A 362 -5.19 -3.11 -16.56
C THR A 362 -6.21 -3.86 -17.40
N ASP A 363 -5.76 -4.65 -18.37
CA ASP A 363 -6.64 -5.45 -19.22
C ASP A 363 -6.83 -6.88 -18.69
N VAL A 364 -6.20 -7.27 -17.57
CA VAL A 364 -6.35 -8.60 -16.97
C VAL A 364 -7.07 -8.61 -15.62
N PRO A 365 -7.75 -9.72 -15.25
CA PRO A 365 -8.18 -10.81 -16.12
C PRO A 365 -8.97 -10.33 -17.35
N PRO A 366 -8.85 -11.03 -18.50
CA PRO A 366 -9.53 -10.64 -19.71
C PRO A 366 -11.04 -10.86 -19.57
N VAL A 367 -11.81 -9.94 -20.12
CA VAL A 367 -13.26 -10.10 -20.29
C VAL A 367 -13.48 -10.92 -21.55
N ILE A 368 -14.06 -12.11 -21.42
CA ILE A 368 -14.39 -12.97 -22.55
C ILE A 368 -15.92 -13.14 -22.56
N PRO A 369 -16.62 -12.66 -23.62
CA PRO A 369 -18.06 -12.75 -23.71
C PRO A 369 -18.57 -14.15 -23.39
N PHE A 370 -19.57 -14.24 -22.51
CA PHE A 370 -20.20 -15.47 -22.04
C PHE A 370 -19.32 -16.42 -21.20
N ILE A 371 -18.03 -16.12 -21.01
CA ILE A 371 -17.09 -16.97 -20.24
C ILE A 371 -16.66 -16.29 -18.95
N SER A 372 -16.34 -15.00 -19.00
CA SER A 372 -15.88 -14.25 -17.84
C SER A 372 -16.40 -12.80 -17.85
N THR A 373 -16.84 -12.36 -16.68
CA THR A 373 -17.39 -11.03 -16.43
C THR A 373 -16.54 -10.39 -15.33
N TRP A 374 -15.39 -9.86 -15.72
CA TRP A 374 -14.53 -9.07 -14.85
C TRP A 374 -14.79 -7.60 -15.09
N ASN A 375 -14.85 -6.81 -14.02
CA ASN A 375 -15.10 -5.37 -14.14
C ASN A 375 -14.13 -4.61 -13.25
N HIS A 376 -13.65 -3.49 -13.76
CA HIS A 376 -13.05 -2.46 -12.94
C HIS A 376 -14.12 -1.72 -12.12
N ILE A 377 -13.68 -1.14 -10.99
CA ILE A 377 -14.41 -0.07 -10.33
C ILE A 377 -14.42 1.20 -11.21
N ASP A 378 -15.38 2.08 -10.93
CA ASP A 378 -15.53 3.38 -11.59
C ASP A 378 -14.39 4.36 -11.24
N ASN A 379 -14.52 5.62 -11.70
CA ASN A 379 -13.55 6.69 -11.50
C ASN A 379 -12.15 6.36 -12.07
N GLY A 380 -12.13 5.70 -13.22
CA GLY A 380 -10.92 5.42 -13.98
C GLY A 380 -10.42 6.65 -14.73
N TYR A 381 -9.10 6.87 -14.76
CA TYR A 381 -8.42 7.89 -15.54
C TYR A 381 -7.27 7.30 -16.33
N GLU A 382 -7.26 7.51 -17.64
CA GLU A 382 -6.07 7.38 -18.46
C GLU A 382 -5.18 8.62 -18.25
N ILE A 383 -3.88 8.43 -18.00
CA ILE A 383 -2.91 9.51 -17.86
C ILE A 383 -2.13 9.67 -19.18
N ASN A 384 -2.02 10.93 -19.63
CA ASN A 384 -1.37 11.39 -20.87
C ASN A 384 -2.12 11.15 -22.21
N PRO A 385 -3.03 12.08 -22.60
CA PRO A 385 -3.56 13.18 -21.79
C PRO A 385 -4.56 12.65 -20.74
N PRO A 386 -4.70 13.33 -19.59
CA PRO A 386 -5.71 12.97 -18.59
C PRO A 386 -7.11 12.87 -19.19
N LYS A 387 -7.71 11.69 -19.09
CA LYS A 387 -9.05 11.42 -19.62
C LYS A 387 -9.80 10.43 -18.74
N ALA A 388 -11.02 10.78 -18.35
CA ALA A 388 -11.90 9.86 -17.66
C ALA A 388 -12.22 8.64 -18.54
N LEU A 389 -12.12 7.45 -17.96
CA LEU A 389 -12.51 6.20 -18.58
C LEU A 389 -14.01 5.97 -18.38
N PRO A 390 -14.69 5.35 -19.36
CA PRO A 390 -16.07 4.95 -19.18
C PRO A 390 -16.19 3.90 -18.06
N THR A 391 -17.37 3.85 -17.44
CA THR A 391 -17.70 2.78 -16.49
C THR A 391 -17.63 1.42 -17.18
N GLU A 392 -17.07 0.43 -16.48
CA GLU A 392 -17.19 -0.97 -16.89
C GLU A 392 -18.41 -1.64 -16.25
N ILE A 393 -19.00 -1.05 -15.21
CA ILE A 393 -20.08 -1.66 -14.42
C ILE A 393 -21.35 -1.81 -15.28
N GLY A 394 -21.90 -3.02 -15.31
CA GLY A 394 -23.08 -3.32 -16.12
C GLY A 394 -22.82 -3.31 -17.63
N THR A 395 -21.57 -3.19 -18.05
CA THR A 395 -21.15 -3.26 -19.46
C THR A 395 -20.43 -4.57 -19.74
N GLN A 396 -20.21 -4.86 -21.02
CA GLN A 396 -19.22 -5.84 -21.46
C GLN A 396 -18.03 -5.08 -22.05
N PRO A 397 -16.92 -4.91 -21.30
CA PRO A 397 -15.72 -4.30 -21.83
C PRO A 397 -15.25 -5.02 -23.10
N GLU A 398 -14.65 -4.26 -24.01
CA GLU A 398 -14.07 -4.82 -25.23
C GLU A 398 -13.00 -5.87 -24.88
N VAL A 399 -13.00 -6.99 -25.60
CA VAL A 399 -11.97 -8.02 -25.47
C VAL A 399 -10.64 -7.43 -25.92
N LYS A 400 -9.76 -7.18 -24.96
CA LYS A 400 -8.38 -6.77 -25.22
C LYS A 400 -7.45 -7.91 -24.87
N PHE A 401 -6.65 -8.31 -25.84
CA PHE A 401 -5.50 -9.16 -25.56
C PHE A 401 -4.32 -8.24 -25.23
N PRO A 402 -3.76 -8.35 -24.01
CA PRO A 402 -2.71 -7.44 -23.58
C PRO A 402 -1.51 -7.55 -24.54
N PRO A 403 -0.97 -6.41 -25.02
CA PRO A 403 0.30 -6.44 -25.74
C PRO A 403 1.40 -7.00 -24.81
N PHE A 404 2.38 -7.71 -25.37
CA PHE A 404 3.54 -8.22 -24.61
C PHE A 404 4.52 -7.12 -24.13
N ASP A 405 4.20 -5.86 -24.42
CA ASP A 405 4.98 -4.70 -24.01
C ASP A 405 4.42 -4.11 -22.69
N GLY A 406 5.23 -4.20 -21.64
CA GLY A 406 4.90 -3.69 -20.31
C GLY A 406 5.57 -2.38 -19.98
N SER A 407 6.20 -1.70 -20.96
CA SER A 407 6.83 -0.40 -20.72
C SER A 407 5.84 0.62 -20.14
N ASN A 408 4.56 0.50 -20.46
CA ASN A 408 3.51 1.37 -19.93
C ASN A 408 3.05 0.98 -18.52
N HIS A 409 3.44 -0.19 -18.02
CA HIS A 409 3.16 -0.61 -16.65
C HIS A 409 4.22 -0.13 -15.65
N ASP A 410 5.36 0.37 -16.14
CA ASP A 410 6.49 0.76 -15.31
C ASP A 410 6.16 1.98 -14.39
N PRO A 411 6.51 1.94 -13.09
CA PRO A 411 6.34 3.08 -12.18
C PRO A 411 6.95 4.39 -12.69
N GLU A 412 8.08 4.36 -13.41
CA GLU A 412 8.69 5.54 -14.01
C GLU A 412 7.75 6.19 -15.02
N LYS A 413 7.11 5.37 -15.86
CA LYS A 413 6.19 5.87 -16.87
C LYS A 413 4.95 6.50 -16.24
N TYR A 414 4.45 5.86 -15.18
CA TYR A 414 3.39 6.43 -14.33
C TYR A 414 3.80 7.77 -13.75
N PHE A 415 4.99 7.86 -13.15
CA PHE A 415 5.49 9.09 -12.53
C PHE A 415 5.58 10.23 -13.55
N GLN A 416 6.23 10.00 -14.70
CA GLN A 416 6.35 11.00 -15.77
C GLN A 416 4.98 11.53 -16.22
N ASN A 417 4.02 10.63 -16.47
CA ASN A 417 2.69 11.00 -16.95
C ASN A 417 1.86 11.72 -15.87
N LEU A 418 1.94 11.29 -14.61
CA LEU A 418 1.25 11.92 -13.47
C LEU A 418 1.83 13.28 -13.12
N TYR A 419 3.15 13.41 -13.12
CA TYR A 419 3.83 14.69 -12.95
C TYR A 419 3.44 15.67 -14.05
N ASN A 420 3.37 15.23 -15.31
CA ASN A 420 2.90 16.07 -16.40
C ASN A 420 1.41 16.46 -16.24
N ALA A 421 0.57 15.57 -15.71
CA ALA A 421 -0.82 15.86 -15.40
C ALA A 421 -0.95 16.89 -14.26
N SER A 422 -0.13 16.78 -13.22
CA SER A 422 -0.17 17.69 -12.07
C SER A 422 0.24 19.12 -12.45
N ILE A 423 1.32 19.29 -13.22
CA ILE A 423 1.75 20.62 -13.71
C ILE A 423 0.75 21.23 -14.70
N SER A 424 0.06 20.40 -15.50
CA SER A 424 -0.91 20.88 -16.48
C SER A 424 -2.23 21.26 -15.81
N GLY A 425 -2.65 20.52 -14.78
CA GLY A 425 -3.80 20.82 -13.94
C GLY A 425 -3.62 22.14 -13.16
N LEU A 426 -2.41 22.36 -12.63
CA LEU A 426 -2.03 23.60 -11.94
C LEU A 426 -2.20 24.86 -12.81
N LYS A 427 -2.05 24.76 -14.14
CA LYS A 427 -2.26 25.90 -15.06
C LYS A 427 -3.73 26.30 -15.24
N SER A 428 -4.70 25.51 -14.76
CA SER A 428 -6.13 25.77 -14.97
C SER A 428 -6.84 26.49 -13.82
N THR A 429 -6.17 26.77 -12.69
CA THR A 429 -6.78 27.46 -11.54
C THR A 429 -5.85 28.51 -10.88
N VAL A 430 -5.95 29.76 -11.38
CA VAL A 430 -5.78 31.05 -10.65
C VAL A 430 -4.32 31.56 -10.38
N PRO A 431 -4.07 32.89 -10.41
CA PRO A 431 -2.74 33.50 -10.37
C PRO A 431 -2.09 33.41 -8.99
N VAL A 432 -0.79 33.13 -8.98
CA VAL A 432 0.02 33.07 -7.76
C VAL A 432 0.39 34.48 -7.33
N GLU A 433 -0.37 35.03 -6.38
CA GLU A 433 0.09 36.10 -5.51
C GLU A 433 -0.07 35.66 -4.05
N TRP A 434 1.08 35.40 -3.43
CA TRP A 434 1.45 35.57 -2.01
C TRP A 434 1.91 34.36 -1.16
N VAL A 435 3.01 34.71 -0.45
CA VAL A 435 3.64 34.17 0.77
C VAL A 435 4.31 32.79 0.67
N VAL A 436 5.53 32.79 0.13
CA VAL A 436 6.58 31.90 0.62
C VAL A 436 6.85 32.32 2.06
N ALA A 437 6.44 31.52 3.04
CA ALA A 437 7.10 31.55 4.33
C ALA A 437 8.52 31.06 4.08
N ASP A 438 9.52 31.81 4.53
CA ASP A 438 10.95 31.47 4.44
C ASP A 438 11.21 30.11 5.11
N VAL A 439 11.02 29.04 4.34
CA VAL A 439 11.70 27.77 4.56
C VAL A 439 13.00 27.95 3.81
N GLU A 440 14.06 28.28 4.53
CA GLU A 440 15.40 28.25 3.94
C GLU A 440 15.60 26.87 3.30
N PRO A 441 16.06 26.81 2.04
CA PRO A 441 16.48 25.53 1.47
C PRO A 441 17.50 24.89 2.42
N PRO A 442 17.51 23.56 2.58
CA PRO A 442 18.52 22.89 3.39
C PRO A 442 19.89 23.40 2.94
N ASN A 443 20.67 23.90 3.89
CA ASN A 443 21.99 24.42 3.57
C ASN A 443 22.87 23.26 3.06
N ASP A 444 23.92 23.58 2.32
CA ASP A 444 24.83 22.57 1.75
C ASP A 444 25.42 21.63 2.82
N ALA A 445 25.47 22.06 4.10
CA ALA A 445 25.94 21.22 5.21
C ALA A 445 24.92 20.17 5.69
N ASP A 446 23.63 20.30 5.36
CA ASP A 446 22.62 19.26 5.60
C ASP A 446 22.53 18.27 4.42
N LEU A 447 22.97 18.66 3.22
CA LEU A 447 23.18 17.76 2.09
C LEU A 447 24.48 16.94 2.26
N GLU A 448 25.56 17.54 2.76
CA GLU A 448 26.80 16.82 3.12
C GLU A 448 26.57 15.75 4.20
N LYS A 449 25.66 15.97 5.17
CA LYS A 449 25.32 14.95 6.18
C LYS A 449 24.53 13.77 5.61
N VAL A 450 23.78 13.98 4.53
CA VAL A 450 23.06 12.90 3.82
C VAL A 450 24.04 12.09 2.98
N GLU A 451 25.03 12.75 2.36
CA GLU A 451 26.13 12.08 1.65
C GLU A 451 27.06 11.32 2.60
N ASP A 452 27.38 11.88 3.77
CA ASP A 452 28.17 11.20 4.82
C ASP A 452 27.42 10.01 5.44
N ALA A 453 26.09 10.11 5.60
CA ALA A 453 25.27 9.00 6.07
C ALA A 453 25.18 7.86 5.03
N ALA A 454 25.18 8.19 3.72
CA ALA A 454 25.25 7.22 2.64
C ALA A 454 26.65 6.58 2.51
N ALA A 455 27.72 7.35 2.76
CA ALA A 455 29.10 6.87 2.78
C ALA A 455 29.38 5.98 4.01
N LEU A 456 28.78 6.25 5.18
CA LEU A 456 28.87 5.39 6.36
C LEU A 456 28.06 4.10 6.25
N ALA A 457 27.02 4.07 5.41
CA ALA A 457 26.23 2.88 5.13
C ALA A 457 26.90 1.94 4.10
N SER A 458 27.94 2.43 3.40
CA SER A 458 28.67 1.70 2.35
C SER A 458 30.10 1.29 2.74
N ALA A 459 30.48 1.50 4.01
CA ALA A 459 31.70 0.99 4.66
C ALA A 459 31.33 0.03 5.79
#